data_AF-A0A2D9H1K1-F1
#
_entry.id   AF-A0A2D9H1K1-F1
#
_cell.length_a   1.000
_cell.length_b   1.000
_cell.length_c   1.000
_cell.angle_alpha   90.00
_cell.angle_beta   90.00
_cell.angle_gamma   90.00
#
_symmetry.space_group_name_H-M   'P 1'
#
loop_
_entity.id
_entity.type
_entity.pdbx_description
1 polymer ?
#
loop_
_entity_poly.entity_id
_entity_poly.type
_entity_poly.pdbx_seq_one_letter_code
_entity_poly.pdbx_strand_id
1 'polypeptide(L)' 'MDALVAAWWLALLITLATLPVGLWRTAAYRSGSIDHTPTMRTVAIVAMTLGLGALAAYVVLTGVLVVRAAT' A
#
# COMPACT_ATOMS: atom_id res chain seq x y z
N MET A 1 12.08 -19.05 7.41
CA MET A 1 10.83 -18.26 7.35
C MET A 1 10.00 -18.81 6.19
N ASP A 2 8.74 -19.16 6.41
CA ASP A 2 7.86 -19.71 5.37
C ASP A 2 7.57 -18.64 4.30
N ALA A 3 7.44 -19.05 3.04
CA ALA A 3 7.18 -18.16 1.90
C ALA A 3 5.90 -17.34 2.11
N LEU A 4 4.88 -17.92 2.75
CA LEU A 4 3.65 -17.23 3.10
C LEU A 4 3.88 -16.08 4.09
N VAL A 5 4.69 -16.31 5.12
CA VAL A 5 5.03 -15.30 6.13
C VAL A 5 5.93 -14.22 5.52
N ALA A 6 6.82 -14.59 4.60
CA ALA A 6 7.63 -13.63 3.84
C ALA A 6 6.78 -12.72 2.95
N ALA A 7 5.81 -13.28 2.23
CA ALA A 7 4.86 -12.51 1.42
C ALA A 7 4.03 -11.57 2.29
N TRP A 8 3.60 -12.01 3.48
CA TRP A 8 2.85 -11.20 4.43
C TRP A 8 3.66 -9.98 4.90
N TRP A 9 4.91 -10.18 5.31
CA TRP A 9 5.80 -9.08 5.70
C TRP A 9 6.08 -8.12 4.54
N LEU A 10 6.32 -8.65 3.35
CA LEU A 10 6.56 -7.82 2.17
C LEU A 10 5.34 -6.95 1.85
N ALA A 11 4.13 -7.52 1.89
CA ALA A 11 2.90 -6.78 1.68
C ALA A 11 2.70 -5.66 2.73
N LEU A 12 2.99 -5.95 4.00
CA LEU A 12 2.97 -4.95 5.07
C LEU A 12 3.96 -3.81 4.81
N LEU A 13 5.21 -4.14 4.50
CA LEU A 13 6.26 -3.15 4.27
C LEU A 13 5.94 -2.25 3.07
N ILE A 14 5.49 -2.83 1.96
CA ILE A 14 5.08 -2.04 0.78
C ILE A 14 3.92 -1.13 1.14
N THR A 15 2.93 -1.63 1.89
CA THR A 15 1.78 -0.81 2.34
C THR A 15 2.24 0.39 3.16
N LEU A 16 3.08 0.16 4.17
CA LEU A 16 3.57 1.22 5.06
C LEU A 16 4.44 2.25 4.31
N ALA A 17 5.21 1.80 3.33
CA ALA A 17 6.08 2.69 2.55
C ALA A 17 5.32 3.52 1.52
N THR A 18 4.27 2.97 0.90
CA THR A 18 3.65 3.58 -0.30
C THR A 18 2.30 4.23 -0.03
N LEU A 19 1.47 3.64 0.84
CA LEU A 19 0.11 4.14 1.06
C LEU A 19 0.08 5.54 1.70
N PRO A 20 0.89 5.86 2.73
CA PRO A 20 0.93 7.22 3.29
C PRO A 20 1.39 8.26 2.26
N VAL A 21 2.36 7.90 1.42
CA VAL A 21 2.86 8.77 0.34
C VAL A 21 1.77 9.03 -0.69
N GLY A 22 1.06 7.99 -1.12
CA GLY A 22 -0.04 8.10 -2.06
C GLY A 22 -1.16 8.98 -1.52
N LEU A 23 -1.56 8.79 -0.26
CA LEU A 23 -2.60 9.58 0.40
C LEU A 23 -2.19 11.05 0.53
N TRP A 24 -0.98 11.32 1.03
CA TRP A 24 -0.45 12.67 1.19
C TRP A 24 -0.39 13.41 -0.15
N ARG A 25 0.20 12.79 -1.18
CA ARG A 25 0.32 13.38 -2.52
C ARG A 25 -1.05 13.60 -3.17
N THR A 26 -1.98 12.66 -3.01
CA THR A 26 -3.35 12.82 -3.53
C THR A 26 -4.08 13.97 -2.86
N ALA A 27 -3.95 14.10 -1.53
CA ALA A 27 -4.54 15.20 -0.78
C ALA A 27 -3.92 16.55 -1.17
N ALA A 28 -2.59 16.62 -1.27
CA ALA A 28 -1.86 17.81 -1.71
C ALA A 28 -2.32 18.26 -3.12
N TYR A 29 -2.40 17.33 -4.07
CA TYR A 29 -2.88 17.63 -5.43
C TYR A 29 -4.32 18.16 -5.46
N ARG A 30 -5.24 17.53 -4.70
CA ARG A 30 -6.65 17.96 -4.64
C ARG A 30 -6.84 19.29 -3.91
N SER A 31 -6.01 19.58 -2.92
CA SER A 31 -6.08 20.84 -2.15
C SER A 31 -5.52 22.05 -2.91
N GLY A 32 -4.77 21.83 -4.00
CA GLY A 32 -4.07 22.90 -4.72
C GLY A 32 -2.93 23.56 -3.94
N SER A 33 -2.60 23.07 -2.73
CA SER A 33 -1.72 23.77 -1.79
C SER A 33 -0.22 23.70 -2.14
N ILE A 34 0.24 22.63 -2.79
CA ILE A 34 1.69 22.38 -2.95
C ILE A 34 2.04 21.89 -4.36
N ASP A 35 1.21 21.05 -5.00
CA ASP A 35 1.69 20.19 -6.10
C ASP A 35 0.69 20.07 -7.26
N HIS A 36 0.89 20.80 -8.36
CA HIS A 36 0.03 20.81 -9.55
C HIS A 36 0.71 20.27 -10.83
N THR A 37 1.95 19.78 -10.73
CA THR A 37 2.69 19.29 -11.90
C THR A 37 2.26 17.87 -12.31
N PRO A 38 2.30 17.52 -13.62
CA PRO A 38 1.90 16.19 -14.10
C PRO A 38 2.68 15.03 -13.49
N THR A 39 3.98 15.22 -13.20
CA THR A 39 4.83 14.19 -12.58
C THR A 39 4.38 13.84 -11.17
N MET A 40 3.89 14.80 -10.40
CA MET A 40 3.42 14.58 -9.03
C MET A 40 2.11 13.80 -9.00
N ARG A 41 1.24 14.05 -9.98
CA ARG A 41 0.04 13.22 -10.20
C ARG A 41 0.42 11.77 -10.49
N THR A 42 1.44 11.53 -11.32
CA THR A 42 1.94 10.18 -11.58
C THR A 42 2.45 9.50 -10.32
N VAL A 43 3.26 10.20 -9.50
CA VAL A 43 3.75 9.66 -8.22
C VAL A 43 2.58 9.32 -7.28
N ALA A 44 1.58 10.20 -7.17
CA ALA A 44 0.40 9.96 -6.35
C ALA A 44 -0.35 8.69 -6.78
N ILE A 45 -0.56 8.53 -8.09
CA ILE A 45 -1.25 7.37 -8.66
C ILE A 45 -0.46 6.09 -8.39
N VAL A 46 0.84 6.07 -8.71
CA VAL A 46 1.69 4.88 -8.53
C VAL A 46 1.78 4.48 -7.06
N ALA A 47 1.97 5.45 -6.15
CA ALA A 47 2.02 5.18 -4.72
C ALA A 47 0.67 4.66 -4.19
N MET A 48 -0.45 5.21 -4.67
CA MET A 48 -1.79 4.73 -4.29
C MET A 48 -2.08 3.33 -4.83
N THR A 49 -1.74 3.03 -6.09
CA THR A 49 -2.00 1.70 -6.67
C THR A 49 -1.18 0.62 -5.99
N LEU A 50 0.12 0.88 -5.76
CA LEU A 50 0.99 -0.04 -5.02
C LEU A 50 0.54 -0.19 -3.57
N GLY A 51 0.22 0.91 -2.88
CA GLY A 51 -0.19 0.87 -1.48
C GLY A 51 -1.52 0.16 -1.25
N LEU A 52 -2.53 0.45 -2.07
CA LEU A 52 -3.83 -0.23 -1.97
C LEU A 52 -3.75 -1.70 -2.39
N GLY A 53 -2.97 -2.01 -3.44
CA GLY A 53 -2.75 -3.39 -3.88
C GLY A 53 -2.03 -4.21 -2.80
N ALA A 54 -0.97 -3.66 -2.20
CA ALA A 54 -0.25 -4.30 -1.10
C ALA A 54 -1.12 -4.45 0.15
N LEU A 55 -1.95 -3.46 0.47
CA LEU A 55 -2.89 -3.54 1.60
C LEU A 55 -3.91 -4.66 1.39
N ALA A 56 -4.50 -4.75 0.19
CA ALA A 56 -5.43 -5.82 -0.14
C ALA A 56 -4.77 -7.21 -0.01
N ALA A 57 -3.55 -7.36 -0.54
CA ALA A 57 -2.77 -8.59 -0.38
C ALA A 57 -2.46 -8.90 1.08
N TYR A 58 -2.08 -7.89 1.87
CA TYR A 58 -1.80 -8.04 3.30
C TYR A 58 -3.04 -8.52 4.07
N VAL A 59 -4.22 -7.97 3.80
CA VAL A 59 -5.49 -8.40 4.42
C VAL A 59 -5.81 -9.85 4.06
N VAL A 60 -5.69 -10.23 2.79
CA VAL A 60 -5.91 -11.62 2.34
C VAL A 60 -4.94 -12.57 3.02
N LEU A 61 -3.64 -12.26 3.02
CA LEU A 61 -2.60 -13.09 3.65
C LEU A 61 -2.81 -13.20 5.16
N THR A 62 -3.27 -12.13 5.82
CA THR A 62 -3.65 -12.16 7.23
C THR A 62 -4.79 -13.15 7.46
N GLY A 63 -5.84 -13.10 6.63
CA GLY A 63 -6.94 -14.07 6.69
C GLY A 63 -6.46 -15.51 6.49
N VAL A 64 -5.61 -15.76 5.50
CA VAL A 64 -5.03 -17.09 5.24
C VAL A 64 -4.23 -17.59 6.45
N LEU A 65 -3.39 -16.74 7.04
CA LEU A 65 -2.59 -17.11 8.21
C LEU A 65 -3.46 -17.38 9.44
N VAL A 66 -4.52 -16.59 9.65
CA VAL A 66 -5.48 -16.81 10.74
C VAL A 66 -6.21 -18.14 10.57
N VAL A 67 -6.70 -18.45 9.37
CA VAL A 67 -7.37 -19.73 9.09
C VAL A 67 -6.41 -20.90 9.32
N ARG A 68 -5.17 -20.81 8.81
CA ARG A 68 -4.15 -21.84 9.01
C ARG A 68 -3.81 -22.05 10.48
N ALA A 69 -3.82 -21.00 11.30
CA ALA A 69 -3.56 -21.11 12.73
C ALA A 69 -4.73 -21.76 13.51
N ALA A 70 -5.94 -21.76 12.94
CA ALA A 70 -7.14 -22.32 13.56
C ALA A 70 -7.41 -23.79 13.18
N THR A 71 -6.64 -24.34 12.24
CA THR A 71 -6.72 -25.74 11.76
C THR A 71 -5.50 -26.54 12.18
#